data_AF-A0A9W7HDJ7-F1
#
_entry.id   AF-A0A9W7HDJ7-F1
#
_cell.length_a   1.000
_cell.length_b   1.000
_cell.length_c   1.000
_cell.angle_alpha   90.00
_cell.angle_beta   90.00
_cell.angle_gamma   90.00
#
_symmetry.space_group_name_H-M   'P 1'
#
loop_
_entity.id
_entity.type
_entity.pdbx_description
1 polymer ?
#
loop_
_entity_poly.entity_id
_entity_poly.type
_entity_poly.pdbx_seq_one_letter_code
_entity_poly.pdbx_strand_id
1 'polypeptide(L)'
;MKVLVLLLVVSWGCWISMVQPQELNPVPIVRFTTESATRNSYLRFMKDLYTALTDGADTSGEIPILPPQPIAAPQKYVQVKLSNGAQSIDFILDASNANILGYLPGGNARSYIFSDVPDDVRNDLFPNTVRGRLPFTGDYGELEAVAGVGNRSEIALGIGELSRHIYYLRTISPLKASGHGPVAKALIVCIQMVSEAVRLRNIQQEILAVGNPLAVGTYGVFYPDGLTMEYQSRWEDISTAVQSSTFGIFGTPVRLAYDGQELVLTTVREVVFTIAIMPLRCSSPEANLQPLRMPTTSTGSDICERVLEPTSHIMGKNGTCLDVYESRFVDNTQVNLYPCGQNQTNQLWTLGADNTIRCGGKCLTPNGNNMVIFGCNEDSSDYNKWEILSDGSIINAKSGLFLTAGSESNLLLEENSYGSKQAFYATNNTTPPVTKLVGYEGKCLHACDDSVFLNRCKSNVTNQLWRIYPDETIRPQKNLGKCLKYGNLEDNTVSIDACDGMSAERWRFHSNGTIVHVESKMVMDLVIDFGEITVSPYIGAFTQVWFQTLP
;
A
#
# COMPACT_ATOMS: atom_id res chain seq x y z
N MET A 1 20.11 -8.31 84.00
CA MET A 1 20.26 -9.75 83.71
C MET A 1 18.89 -10.41 83.77
N LYS A 2 18.26 -10.68 82.62
CA LYS A 2 17.20 -11.69 82.44
C LYS A 2 16.97 -11.89 80.94
N VAL A 3 16.90 -13.17 80.59
CA VAL A 3 17.01 -13.79 79.27
C VAL A 3 15.61 -14.14 78.75
N LEU A 4 15.45 -14.04 77.42
CA LEU A 4 14.49 -14.66 76.46
C LEU A 4 13.07 -15.05 76.90
N VAL A 5 12.10 -14.87 76.00
CA VAL A 5 11.48 -15.96 75.19
C VAL A 5 10.84 -15.37 73.93
N LEU A 6 11.27 -15.84 72.75
CA LEU A 6 10.59 -15.64 71.46
C LEU A 6 9.50 -16.71 71.31
N LEU A 7 8.29 -16.30 70.93
CA LEU A 7 7.21 -17.18 70.46
C LEU A 7 7.07 -17.02 68.93
N LEU A 8 7.49 -18.05 68.19
CA LEU A 8 7.26 -18.20 66.75
C LEU A 8 5.86 -18.79 66.54
N VAL A 9 4.95 -17.99 65.98
CA VAL A 9 3.65 -18.46 65.49
C VAL A 9 3.80 -18.79 64.01
N VAL A 10 3.83 -20.08 63.68
CA VAL A 10 3.79 -20.56 62.30
C VAL A 10 2.34 -20.54 61.83
N SER A 11 2.00 -19.58 60.96
CA SER A 11 0.72 -19.58 60.25
C SER A 11 0.88 -20.28 58.90
N TRP A 12 0.07 -21.32 58.69
CA TRP A 12 -0.07 -21.96 57.39
C TRP A 12 -0.87 -21.04 56.46
N GLY A 13 -0.16 -20.34 55.57
CA GLY A 13 -0.77 -19.62 54.45
C GLY A 13 -1.08 -20.60 53.32
N CYS A 14 -2.36 -20.88 53.09
CA CYS A 14 -2.83 -21.57 51.90
C CYS A 14 -2.67 -20.62 50.71
N TRP A 15 -1.66 -20.85 49.86
CA TRP A 15 -1.47 -20.10 48.62
C TRP A 15 -2.49 -20.60 47.59
N ILE A 16 -3.68 -20.02 47.59
CA ILE A 16 -4.54 -20.07 46.41
C ILE A 16 -3.92 -19.08 45.43
N SER A 17 -3.20 -19.59 44.43
CA SER A 17 -2.84 -18.81 43.26
C SER A 17 -4.14 -18.34 42.61
N MET A 18 -4.56 -17.11 42.89
CA MET A 18 -5.52 -16.40 42.05
C MET A 18 -4.85 -16.22 40.70
N VAL A 19 -5.14 -17.12 39.77
CA VAL A 19 -4.97 -16.85 38.35
C VAL A 19 -5.96 -15.74 38.05
N GLN A 20 -5.45 -14.50 38.01
CA GLN A 20 -6.21 -13.35 37.56
C GLN A 20 -6.69 -13.67 36.14
N PRO A 21 -8.01 -13.63 35.85
CA PRO A 21 -8.48 -13.82 34.49
C PRO A 21 -7.78 -12.77 33.63
N GLN A 22 -7.06 -13.23 32.61
CA GLN A 22 -6.52 -12.35 31.59
C GLN A 22 -7.74 -11.65 30.96
N GLU A 23 -7.91 -10.36 31.23
CA GLU A 23 -8.97 -9.58 30.57
C GLU A 23 -8.72 -9.71 29.06
N LEU A 24 -9.64 -10.36 28.33
CA LEU A 24 -9.66 -10.29 26.88
C LEU A 24 -9.67 -8.81 26.52
N ASN A 25 -8.70 -8.35 25.73
CA ASN A 25 -8.75 -6.99 25.19
C ASN A 25 -10.12 -6.77 24.52
N PRO A 26 -10.81 -5.64 24.70
CA PRO A 26 -12.06 -5.42 23.99
C PRO A 26 -11.82 -5.37 22.48
N VAL A 27 -12.75 -5.88 21.68
CA VAL A 27 -12.75 -5.70 20.21
C VAL A 27 -12.51 -4.21 19.90
N PRO A 28 -11.51 -3.84 19.07
CA PRO A 28 -11.23 -2.45 18.76
C PRO A 28 -12.47 -1.75 18.18
N ILE A 29 -12.81 -0.58 18.72
CA ILE A 29 -13.98 0.19 18.29
C ILE A 29 -13.52 1.48 17.62
N VAL A 30 -13.76 1.59 16.31
CA VAL A 30 -13.49 2.78 15.51
C VAL A 30 -14.81 3.51 15.24
N ARG A 31 -14.81 4.84 15.30
CA ARG A 31 -16.03 5.64 15.26
C ARG A 31 -15.95 6.72 14.19
N PHE A 32 -17.08 6.95 13.53
CA PHE A 32 -17.25 8.09 12.63
C PHE A 32 -18.66 8.65 12.75
N THR A 33 -18.77 9.97 12.72
CA THR A 33 -20.05 10.67 12.64
C THR A 33 -20.07 11.54 11.39
N THR A 34 -21.18 11.54 10.66
CA THR A 34 -21.41 12.44 9.52
C THR A 34 -21.93 13.82 9.98
N GLU A 35 -22.36 13.95 11.24
CA GLU A 35 -22.75 15.23 11.83
C GLU A 35 -21.52 16.13 11.96
N SER A 36 -21.56 17.29 11.30
CA SER A 36 -20.44 18.25 11.26
C SER A 36 -19.11 17.65 10.81
N ALA A 37 -19.16 16.58 10.00
CA ALA A 37 -17.97 15.94 9.48
C ALA A 37 -17.19 16.86 8.54
N THR A 38 -15.90 16.60 8.44
CA THR A 38 -14.96 17.33 7.59
C THR A 38 -14.03 16.34 6.94
N ARG A 39 -13.27 16.80 5.94
CA ARG A 39 -12.17 16.04 5.34
C ARG A 39 -11.24 15.48 6.43
N ASN A 40 -10.88 16.32 7.41
CA ASN A 40 -9.94 15.93 8.47
C ASN A 40 -10.55 14.98 9.50
N SER A 41 -11.87 15.01 9.75
CA SER A 41 -12.50 14.02 10.62
C SER A 41 -12.63 12.66 9.92
N TYR A 42 -12.89 12.64 8.61
CA TYR A 42 -12.89 11.40 7.82
C TYR A 42 -11.48 10.80 7.70
N LEU A 43 -10.46 11.64 7.47
CA LEU A 43 -9.07 11.18 7.43
C LEU A 43 -8.61 10.58 8.78
N ARG A 44 -9.04 11.15 9.91
CA ARG A 44 -8.83 10.55 11.24
C ARG A 44 -9.51 9.20 11.36
N PHE A 45 -10.77 9.11 10.96
CA PHE A 45 -11.50 7.86 10.96
C PHE A 45 -10.76 6.76 10.17
N MET A 46 -10.27 7.08 8.97
CA MET A 46 -9.48 6.14 8.17
C MET A 46 -8.15 5.76 8.83
N LYS A 47 -7.45 6.71 9.47
CA LYS A 47 -6.21 6.45 10.20
C LYS A 47 -6.44 5.52 11.40
N ASP A 48 -7.51 5.75 12.15
CA ASP A 48 -7.89 4.92 13.30
C ASP A 48 -8.28 3.50 12.84
N LEU A 49 -9.01 3.39 11.72
CA LEU A 49 -9.38 2.11 11.13
C LEU A 49 -8.18 1.34 10.59
N TYR A 50 -7.29 2.01 9.86
CA TYR A 50 -6.03 1.44 9.39
C TYR A 50 -5.22 0.92 10.58
N THR A 51 -5.03 1.72 11.63
CA THR A 51 -4.27 1.34 12.82
C THR A 51 -4.86 0.11 13.50
N ALA A 52 -6.19 0.05 13.63
CA ALA A 52 -6.88 -1.09 14.22
C ALA A 52 -6.75 -2.38 13.39
N LEU A 53 -6.74 -2.28 12.06
CA LEU A 53 -6.59 -3.42 11.14
C LEU A 53 -5.14 -3.89 11.02
N THR A 54 -4.18 -2.98 11.14
CA THR A 54 -2.75 -3.30 11.05
C THR A 54 -2.11 -3.69 12.38
N ASP A 55 -2.88 -3.78 13.47
CA ASP A 55 -2.39 -4.30 14.74
C ASP A 55 -2.04 -5.79 14.59
N GLY A 56 -0.75 -6.12 14.68
CA GLY A 56 -0.23 -7.47 14.42
C GLY A 56 -0.08 -7.83 12.94
N ALA A 57 -0.21 -6.88 12.02
CA ALA A 57 0.10 -7.09 10.60
C ALA A 57 1.60 -7.31 10.35
N ASP A 58 1.94 -8.02 9.27
CA ASP A 58 3.32 -8.07 8.78
C ASP A 58 3.64 -6.78 8.01
N THR A 59 4.59 -6.00 8.54
CA THR A 59 5.06 -4.74 7.96
C THR A 59 6.50 -4.81 7.48
N SER A 60 7.03 -6.02 7.27
CA SER A 60 8.40 -6.22 6.77
C SER A 60 8.56 -5.84 5.29
N GLY A 61 7.47 -5.92 4.51
CA GLY A 61 7.41 -5.52 3.10
C GLY A 61 6.99 -4.06 2.87
N GLU A 62 6.88 -3.67 1.60
CA GLU A 62 6.48 -2.30 1.19
C GLU A 62 5.01 -1.96 1.47
N ILE A 63 4.14 -2.98 1.51
CA ILE A 63 2.70 -2.85 1.78
C ILE A 63 2.34 -3.83 2.92
N PRO A 64 1.72 -3.36 4.01
CA PRO A 64 1.33 -4.23 5.12
C PRO A 64 0.39 -5.36 4.73
N ILE A 65 0.65 -6.55 5.28
CA ILE A 65 -0.20 -7.74 5.13
C ILE A 65 -0.96 -7.95 6.44
N LEU A 66 -2.29 -7.96 6.33
CA LEU A 66 -3.20 -8.14 7.46
C LEU A 66 -2.98 -9.50 8.14
N PRO A 67 -3.25 -9.59 9.45
CA PRO A 67 -3.04 -10.82 10.20
C PRO A 67 -3.79 -12.02 9.59
N PRO A 68 -3.17 -13.20 9.47
CA PRO A 68 -3.81 -14.36 8.87
C PRO A 68 -4.79 -15.05 9.80
N GLN A 69 -5.80 -15.71 9.21
CA GLN A 69 -6.68 -16.60 9.97
C GLN A 69 -5.95 -17.92 10.32
N PRO A 70 -6.24 -18.54 11.49
CA PRO A 70 -7.14 -18.05 12.52
C PRO A 70 -6.48 -16.99 13.40
N ILE A 71 -7.12 -15.82 13.50
CA ILE A 71 -6.73 -14.79 14.46
C ILE A 71 -7.39 -15.11 15.81
N ALA A 72 -6.63 -15.05 16.91
CA ALA A 72 -7.20 -15.23 18.23
C ALA A 72 -8.24 -14.14 18.55
N ALA A 73 -9.37 -14.52 19.15
CA ALA A 73 -10.27 -13.54 19.74
C ALA A 73 -9.52 -12.81 20.86
N PRO A 74 -9.56 -11.47 20.92
CA PRO A 74 -10.52 -10.55 20.31
C PRO A 74 -10.02 -9.81 19.06
N GLN A 75 -8.78 -10.05 18.62
CA GLN A 75 -8.15 -9.37 17.47
C GLN A 75 -8.74 -9.78 16.12
N LYS A 76 -9.57 -10.84 16.08
CA LYS A 76 -10.25 -11.34 14.88
C LYS A 76 -11.15 -10.33 14.19
N TYR A 77 -11.66 -9.34 14.93
CA TYR A 77 -12.66 -8.41 14.43
C TYR A 77 -12.31 -6.95 14.76
N VAL A 78 -12.79 -6.03 13.93
CA VAL A 78 -12.81 -4.59 14.23
C VAL A 78 -14.25 -4.10 14.17
N GLN A 79 -14.70 -3.41 15.21
CA GLN A 79 -16.04 -2.81 15.24
C GLN A 79 -15.99 -1.38 14.70
N VAL A 80 -16.81 -1.07 13.70
CA VAL A 80 -16.97 0.29 13.17
C VAL A 80 -18.35 0.82 13.52
N LYS A 81 -18.41 1.93 14.27
CA LYS A 81 -19.67 2.59 14.63
C LYS A 81 -19.84 3.86 13.82
N LEU A 82 -20.86 3.87 12.96
CA LEU A 82 -21.23 5.04 12.15
C LEU A 82 -22.44 5.73 12.75
N SER A 83 -22.42 7.05 12.81
CA SER A 83 -23.53 7.88 13.28
C SER A 83 -23.86 8.99 12.30
N ASN A 84 -25.13 9.37 12.22
CA ASN A 84 -25.56 10.58 11.51
C ASN A 84 -26.03 11.71 12.47
N GLY A 85 -25.64 11.62 13.74
CA GLY A 85 -26.06 12.54 14.81
C GLY A 85 -27.36 12.12 15.50
N ALA A 86 -28.32 11.57 14.74
CA ALA A 86 -29.59 11.10 15.27
C ALA A 86 -29.65 9.57 15.50
N GLN A 87 -28.98 8.82 14.63
CA GLN A 87 -29.02 7.37 14.57
C GLN A 87 -27.60 6.82 14.44
N SER A 88 -27.39 5.61 14.93
CA SER A 88 -26.15 4.88 14.77
C SER A 88 -26.36 3.46 14.25
N ILE A 89 -25.34 2.97 13.55
CA ILE A 89 -25.21 1.58 13.12
C ILE A 89 -23.82 1.08 13.50
N ASP A 90 -23.75 -0.18 13.92
CA ASP A 90 -22.49 -0.84 14.28
C ASP A 90 -22.19 -1.93 13.25
N PHE A 91 -21.06 -1.86 12.58
CA PHE A 91 -20.53 -2.91 11.71
C PHE A 91 -19.48 -3.74 12.45
N ILE A 92 -19.37 -5.02 12.07
CA ILE A 92 -18.20 -5.84 12.40
C ILE A 92 -17.45 -6.15 11.10
N LEU A 93 -16.17 -5.81 11.08
CA LEU A 93 -15.23 -6.14 10.02
C LEU A 93 -14.39 -7.34 10.43
N ASP A 94 -14.06 -8.20 9.47
CA ASP A 94 -13.02 -9.22 9.61
C ASP A 94 -11.64 -8.56 9.53
N ALA A 95 -10.81 -8.73 10.55
CA ALA A 95 -9.49 -8.08 10.61
C ALA A 95 -8.51 -8.61 9.55
N SER A 96 -8.74 -9.81 9.00
CA SER A 96 -7.84 -10.44 8.01
C SER A 96 -8.01 -9.92 6.58
N ASN A 97 -9.15 -9.28 6.27
CA ASN A 97 -9.45 -8.79 4.92
C ASN A 97 -10.24 -7.47 4.90
N ALA A 98 -10.59 -6.89 6.04
CA ALA A 98 -11.41 -5.69 6.20
C ALA A 98 -12.85 -5.79 5.64
N ASN A 99 -13.37 -6.99 5.36
CA ASN A 99 -14.74 -7.18 4.89
C ASN A 99 -15.74 -6.92 6.02
N ILE A 100 -16.80 -6.17 5.71
CA ILE A 100 -17.96 -6.06 6.60
C ILE A 100 -18.70 -7.40 6.60
N LEU A 101 -18.84 -8.03 7.76
CA LEU A 101 -19.54 -9.31 7.92
C LEU A 101 -21.03 -9.12 8.21
N GLY A 102 -21.41 -7.98 8.78
CA GLY A 102 -22.78 -7.68 9.14
C GLY A 102 -22.90 -6.37 9.92
N TYR A 103 -24.14 -6.01 10.25
CA TYR A 103 -24.46 -4.77 10.93
C TYR A 103 -25.54 -4.93 12.01
N LEU A 104 -25.49 -4.04 13.00
CA LEU A 104 -26.49 -3.87 14.05
C LEU A 104 -27.06 -2.44 13.96
N PRO A 105 -28.34 -2.28 13.57
CA PRO A 105 -29.02 -0.99 13.66
C PRO A 105 -29.29 -0.66 15.13
N GLY A 106 -28.65 0.38 15.67
CA GLY A 106 -28.50 0.60 17.11
C GLY A 106 -29.75 0.43 17.98
N GLY A 107 -29.58 -0.06 19.22
CA GLY A 107 -30.68 -0.42 20.14
C GLY A 107 -30.93 -1.94 20.21
N ASN A 108 -32.02 -2.36 20.85
CA ASN A 108 -32.36 -3.78 21.06
C ASN A 108 -33.09 -4.37 19.85
N ALA A 109 -32.43 -5.24 19.10
CA ALA A 109 -32.45 -6.68 19.40
C ALA A 109 -32.02 -7.53 18.20
N ARG A 110 -32.06 -7.04 16.94
CA ARG A 110 -31.71 -7.85 15.77
C ARG A 110 -30.51 -7.32 14.98
N SER A 111 -29.45 -8.11 14.88
CA SER A 111 -28.32 -7.90 13.96
C SER A 111 -28.60 -8.57 12.61
N TYR A 112 -27.92 -8.15 11.55
CA TYR A 112 -28.06 -8.69 10.21
C TYR A 112 -26.69 -9.05 9.65
N ILE A 113 -26.52 -10.30 9.27
CA ILE A 113 -25.24 -10.88 8.86
C ILE A 113 -25.39 -11.39 7.43
N PHE A 114 -24.37 -11.18 6.60
CA PHE A 114 -24.39 -11.61 5.20
C PHE A 114 -24.55 -13.13 5.07
N SER A 115 -25.11 -13.55 3.94
CA SER A 115 -25.52 -14.94 3.76
C SER A 115 -24.33 -15.91 3.59
N ASP A 116 -23.19 -15.42 3.11
CA ASP A 116 -21.92 -16.12 2.90
C ASP A 116 -21.07 -16.25 4.17
N VAL A 117 -21.39 -15.53 5.24
CA VAL A 117 -20.66 -15.67 6.52
C VAL A 117 -20.92 -17.06 7.11
N PRO A 118 -19.87 -17.87 7.37
CA PRO A 118 -20.01 -19.21 7.94
C PRO A 118 -20.75 -19.22 9.29
N ASP A 119 -21.45 -20.32 9.58
CA ASP A 119 -22.34 -20.41 10.75
C ASP A 119 -21.57 -20.32 12.09
N ASP A 120 -20.36 -20.86 12.15
CA ASP A 120 -19.44 -20.78 13.29
C ASP A 120 -19.00 -19.33 13.53
N VAL A 121 -18.57 -18.62 12.50
CA VAL A 121 -18.22 -17.19 12.56
C VAL A 121 -19.43 -16.37 12.99
N ARG A 122 -20.61 -16.65 12.42
CA ARG A 122 -21.87 -15.94 12.74
C ARG A 122 -22.20 -15.97 14.23
N ASN A 123 -21.88 -17.06 14.93
CA ASN A 123 -22.16 -17.21 16.35
C ASN A 123 -21.30 -16.31 17.23
N ASP A 124 -20.13 -15.87 16.74
CA ASP A 124 -19.26 -14.92 17.42
C ASP A 124 -19.73 -13.46 17.25
N LEU A 125 -20.41 -13.16 16.13
CA LEU A 125 -20.79 -11.79 15.78
C LEU A 125 -21.96 -11.29 16.63
N PHE A 126 -21.92 -10.01 17.03
CA PHE A 126 -22.98 -9.32 17.76
C PHE A 126 -23.59 -10.15 18.91
N PRO A 127 -22.78 -10.56 19.91
CA PRO A 127 -23.29 -11.36 21.03
C PRO A 127 -24.44 -10.62 21.72
N ASN A 128 -25.41 -11.38 22.23
CA ASN A 128 -26.62 -10.86 22.88
C ASN A 128 -27.64 -10.18 21.95
N THR A 129 -27.58 -10.46 20.64
CA THR A 129 -28.61 -10.05 19.68
C THR A 129 -29.29 -11.27 19.03
N VAL A 130 -30.55 -11.11 18.61
CA VAL A 130 -31.22 -11.99 17.65
C VAL A 130 -30.52 -11.84 16.30
N ARG A 131 -29.92 -12.89 15.77
CA ARG A 131 -29.19 -12.79 14.50
C ARG A 131 -30.11 -13.06 13.32
N GLY A 132 -30.26 -12.08 12.44
CA GLY A 132 -30.90 -12.21 11.14
C GLY A 132 -29.87 -12.53 10.06
N ARG A 133 -30.25 -13.34 9.08
CA ARG A 133 -29.48 -13.59 7.87
C ARG A 133 -30.00 -12.68 6.76
N LEU A 134 -29.11 -11.95 6.11
CA LEU A 134 -29.44 -11.25 4.87
C LEU A 134 -29.65 -12.29 3.76
N PRO A 135 -30.56 -12.05 2.81
CA PRO A 135 -30.84 -13.00 1.73
C PRO A 135 -29.83 -12.94 0.57
N PHE A 136 -28.71 -12.24 0.77
CA PHE A 136 -27.65 -12.01 -0.21
C PHE A 136 -26.29 -11.95 0.49
N THR A 137 -25.21 -12.11 -0.28
CA THR A 137 -23.81 -12.03 0.17
C THR A 137 -23.29 -10.59 0.23
N GLY A 138 -22.07 -10.42 0.75
CA GLY A 138 -21.34 -9.16 0.72
C GLY A 138 -20.64 -8.86 -0.61
N ASP A 139 -20.73 -9.76 -1.60
CA ASP A 139 -20.10 -9.60 -2.90
C ASP A 139 -20.78 -8.50 -3.74
N TYR A 140 -19.98 -7.71 -4.47
CA TYR A 140 -20.52 -6.61 -5.26
C TYR A 140 -21.49 -7.07 -6.34
N GLY A 141 -21.24 -8.20 -7.02
CA GLY A 141 -22.10 -8.68 -8.09
C GLY A 141 -23.52 -9.00 -7.60
N GLU A 142 -23.63 -9.61 -6.42
CA GLU A 142 -24.94 -9.88 -5.82
C GLU A 142 -25.57 -8.62 -5.22
N LEU A 143 -24.78 -7.78 -4.53
CA LEU A 143 -25.28 -6.52 -3.98
C LEU A 143 -25.84 -5.59 -5.06
N GLU A 144 -25.14 -5.45 -6.19
CA GLU A 144 -25.56 -4.63 -7.33
C GLU A 144 -26.86 -5.16 -7.95
N ALA A 145 -26.94 -6.48 -8.16
CA ALA A 145 -28.14 -7.14 -8.66
C ALA A 145 -29.35 -6.93 -7.73
N VAL A 146 -29.17 -7.10 -6.42
CA VAL A 146 -30.24 -6.89 -5.43
C VAL A 146 -30.62 -5.41 -5.31
N ALA A 147 -29.65 -4.50 -5.38
CA ALA A 147 -29.87 -3.06 -5.38
C ALA A 147 -30.59 -2.55 -6.64
N GLY A 148 -30.63 -3.35 -7.70
CA GLY A 148 -31.27 -3.01 -8.97
C GLY A 148 -30.50 -1.94 -9.74
N VAL A 149 -29.16 -2.01 -9.71
CA VAL A 149 -28.25 -1.14 -10.48
C VAL A 149 -27.42 -1.98 -11.44
N GLY A 150 -26.96 -1.39 -12.55
CA GLY A 150 -26.08 -2.09 -13.48
C GLY A 150 -24.70 -2.37 -12.89
N ASN A 151 -24.14 -1.39 -12.18
CA ASN A 151 -22.97 -1.54 -11.33
C ASN A 151 -22.89 -0.39 -10.31
N ARG A 152 -21.94 -0.46 -9.38
CA ARG A 152 -21.76 0.55 -8.31
C ARG A 152 -21.34 1.96 -8.77
N SER A 153 -20.98 2.19 -10.04
CA SER A 153 -20.78 3.55 -10.57
C SER A 153 -22.07 4.37 -10.72
N GLU A 154 -23.24 3.73 -10.62
CA GLU A 154 -24.54 4.42 -10.59
C GLU A 154 -24.91 4.95 -9.19
N ILE A 155 -24.09 4.64 -8.18
CA ILE A 155 -24.37 4.94 -6.78
C ILE A 155 -23.47 6.08 -6.33
N ALA A 156 -24.08 7.22 -5.99
CA ALA A 156 -23.36 8.36 -5.45
C ALA A 156 -22.71 8.05 -4.09
N LEU A 157 -21.46 8.45 -3.94
CA LEU A 157 -20.67 8.35 -2.72
C LEU A 157 -20.36 9.75 -2.17
N GLY A 158 -20.21 9.84 -0.85
CA GLY A 158 -19.93 11.09 -0.14
C GLY A 158 -20.51 11.09 1.27
N ILE A 159 -20.05 12.00 2.14
CA ILE A 159 -20.46 12.03 3.55
C ILE A 159 -21.99 12.23 3.71
N GLY A 160 -22.60 13.06 2.85
CA GLY A 160 -24.06 13.24 2.83
C GLY A 160 -24.80 11.96 2.43
N GLU A 161 -24.27 11.21 1.48
CA GLU A 161 -24.81 9.91 1.08
C GLU A 161 -24.66 8.86 2.19
N LEU A 162 -23.51 8.82 2.87
CA LEU A 162 -23.32 7.95 4.02
C LEU A 162 -24.34 8.24 5.13
N SER A 163 -24.57 9.52 5.45
CA SER A 163 -25.57 9.95 6.43
C SER A 163 -26.98 9.42 6.12
N ARG A 164 -27.37 9.50 4.84
CA ARG A 164 -28.66 9.00 4.32
C ARG A 164 -28.76 7.48 4.40
N HIS A 165 -27.69 6.76 4.07
CA HIS A 165 -27.70 5.30 4.07
C HIS A 165 -27.60 4.71 5.49
N ILE A 166 -27.00 5.42 6.45
CA ILE A 166 -27.13 5.11 7.89
C ILE A 166 -28.60 5.13 8.30
N TYR A 167 -29.36 6.14 7.86
CA TYR A 167 -30.80 6.21 8.13
C TYR A 167 -31.59 5.05 7.50
N TYR A 168 -31.26 4.67 6.26
CA TYR A 168 -31.92 3.52 5.60
C TYR A 168 -31.64 2.20 6.32
N LEU A 169 -30.39 1.91 6.69
CA LEU A 169 -30.06 0.70 7.44
C LEU A 169 -30.73 0.65 8.82
N ARG A 170 -31.01 1.82 9.41
CA ARG A 170 -31.70 1.91 10.71
C ARG A 170 -33.22 1.68 10.62
N THR A 171 -33.84 2.07 9.51
CA THR A 171 -35.31 2.18 9.37
C THR A 171 -35.93 1.12 8.47
N ILE A 172 -35.19 0.64 7.47
CA ILE A 172 -35.68 -0.36 6.51
C ILE A 172 -35.30 -1.76 7.03
N SER A 173 -36.31 -2.62 7.15
CA SER A 173 -36.07 -4.01 7.54
C SER A 173 -35.67 -4.86 6.33
N PRO A 174 -34.51 -5.54 6.37
CA PRO A 174 -34.10 -6.45 5.29
C PRO A 174 -34.83 -7.80 5.33
N LEU A 175 -35.74 -8.01 6.29
CA LEU A 175 -36.54 -9.25 6.39
C LEU A 175 -37.73 -9.27 5.44
N LYS A 176 -38.05 -8.13 4.82
CA LYS A 176 -39.11 -8.01 3.82
C LYS A 176 -38.47 -7.83 2.46
N ALA A 177 -39.01 -8.49 1.45
CA ALA A 177 -38.54 -8.39 0.06
C ALA A 177 -38.42 -6.94 -0.44
N SER A 178 -39.36 -6.07 -0.06
CA SER A 178 -39.35 -4.65 -0.41
C SER A 178 -38.15 -3.86 0.16
N GLY A 179 -37.49 -4.40 1.18
CA GLY A 179 -36.33 -3.78 1.83
C GLY A 179 -34.99 -4.24 1.25
N HIS A 180 -34.95 -5.32 0.45
CA HIS A 180 -33.69 -5.90 -0.01
C HIS A 180 -32.87 -4.90 -0.84
N GLY A 181 -33.47 -4.30 -1.87
CA GLY A 181 -32.78 -3.34 -2.74
C GLY A 181 -32.25 -2.10 -2.02
N PRO A 182 -33.07 -1.38 -1.22
CA PRO A 182 -32.60 -0.24 -0.45
C PRO A 182 -31.48 -0.58 0.55
N VAL A 183 -31.54 -1.76 1.20
CA VAL A 183 -30.50 -2.20 2.13
C VAL A 183 -29.21 -2.58 1.39
N ALA A 184 -29.31 -3.30 0.28
CA ALA A 184 -28.15 -3.64 -0.55
C ALA A 184 -27.45 -2.37 -1.06
N LYS A 185 -28.20 -1.38 -1.55
CA LYS A 185 -27.67 -0.09 -1.97
C LYS A 185 -26.96 0.65 -0.84
N ALA A 186 -27.54 0.63 0.37
CA ALA A 186 -26.92 1.21 1.55
C ALA A 186 -25.62 0.51 1.97
N LEU A 187 -25.58 -0.82 1.88
CA LEU A 187 -24.38 -1.60 2.16
C LEU A 187 -23.28 -1.33 1.13
N ILE A 188 -23.60 -1.17 -0.17
CA ILE A 188 -22.61 -0.76 -1.17
C ILE A 188 -21.94 0.56 -0.79
N VAL A 189 -22.72 1.57 -0.36
CA VAL A 189 -22.17 2.86 0.09
C VAL A 189 -21.27 2.69 1.32
N CYS A 190 -21.72 1.92 2.32
CA CYS A 190 -20.93 1.70 3.53
C CYS A 190 -19.65 0.90 3.27
N ILE A 191 -19.69 -0.15 2.42
CA ILE A 191 -18.50 -0.94 2.06
C ILE A 191 -17.49 -0.05 1.34
N GLN A 192 -17.91 0.73 0.34
CA GLN A 192 -17.01 1.62 -0.40
C GLN A 192 -16.40 2.71 0.49
N MET A 193 -17.19 3.31 1.40
CA MET A 193 -16.73 4.41 2.25
C MET A 193 -16.02 3.96 3.55
N VAL A 194 -15.92 2.65 3.80
CA VAL A 194 -15.26 2.10 4.99
C VAL A 194 -14.19 1.08 4.58
N SER A 195 -14.60 -0.06 4.04
CA SER A 195 -13.70 -1.16 3.68
C SER A 195 -12.81 -0.80 2.49
N GLU A 196 -13.38 -0.30 1.39
CA GLU A 196 -12.56 0.06 0.22
C GLU A 196 -11.67 1.26 0.52
N ALA A 197 -12.17 2.26 1.24
CA ALA A 197 -11.40 3.44 1.61
C ALA A 197 -10.21 3.17 2.56
N VAL A 198 -10.24 2.09 3.35
CA VAL A 198 -9.07 1.69 4.15
C VAL A 198 -8.10 0.78 3.38
N ARG A 199 -8.59 0.03 2.39
CA ARG A 199 -7.77 -0.81 1.50
C ARG A 199 -7.04 -0.01 0.43
N LEU A 200 -7.73 1.01 -0.10
CA LEU A 200 -7.39 1.67 -1.36
C LEU A 200 -7.37 3.18 -1.20
N ARG A 201 -6.22 3.77 -1.55
CA ARG A 201 -5.94 5.20 -1.36
C ARG A 201 -6.53 6.08 -2.44
N ASN A 202 -6.79 5.54 -3.62
CA ASN A 202 -7.48 6.25 -4.70
C ASN A 202 -8.92 6.61 -4.30
N ILE A 203 -9.74 5.65 -3.85
CA ILE A 203 -11.11 5.96 -3.40
C ILE A 203 -11.12 6.76 -2.10
N GLN A 204 -10.16 6.52 -1.19
CA GLN A 204 -10.00 7.36 0.00
C GLN A 204 -9.84 8.84 -0.41
N GLN A 205 -9.02 9.11 -1.42
CA GLN A 205 -8.79 10.46 -1.92
C GLN A 205 -10.02 11.07 -2.60
N GLU A 206 -10.79 10.29 -3.36
CA GLU A 206 -12.05 10.76 -3.94
C GLU A 206 -13.07 11.18 -2.87
N ILE A 207 -13.18 10.40 -1.78
CA ILE A 207 -14.04 10.75 -0.64
C ILE A 207 -13.54 12.02 0.03
N LEU A 208 -12.23 12.16 0.24
CA LEU A 208 -11.63 13.36 0.84
C LEU A 208 -11.81 14.61 -0.02
N ALA A 209 -11.85 14.48 -1.35
CA ALA A 209 -12.05 15.59 -2.28
C ALA A 209 -13.44 16.23 -2.14
N VAL A 210 -14.46 15.45 -1.74
CA VAL A 210 -15.82 15.93 -1.42
C VAL A 210 -16.13 15.96 0.08
N GLY A 211 -15.10 15.77 0.92
CA GLY A 211 -15.26 15.53 2.36
C GLY A 211 -15.55 16.76 3.22
N ASN A 212 -15.51 17.97 2.65
CA ASN A 212 -15.87 19.20 3.37
C ASN A 212 -17.31 19.62 3.02
N PRO A 213 -18.06 20.17 3.99
CA PRO A 213 -19.39 20.69 3.72
C PRO A 213 -19.33 21.89 2.77
N LEU A 214 -20.31 21.98 1.87
CA LEU A 214 -20.55 23.11 1.00
C LEU A 214 -21.15 24.28 1.82
N ALA A 215 -21.12 25.49 1.27
CA ALA A 215 -21.62 26.70 1.96
C ALA A 215 -23.09 26.60 2.41
N VAL A 216 -23.89 25.78 1.73
CA VAL A 216 -25.31 25.53 2.06
C VAL A 216 -25.52 24.41 3.09
N GLY A 217 -24.44 23.87 3.67
CA GLY A 217 -24.48 22.80 4.69
C GLY A 217 -24.69 21.38 4.15
N THR A 218 -24.73 21.19 2.82
CA THR A 218 -24.74 19.87 2.19
C THR A 218 -23.31 19.39 1.88
N TYR A 219 -23.15 18.15 1.42
CA TYR A 219 -21.86 17.62 0.97
C TYR A 219 -21.86 17.42 -0.55
N GLY A 220 -20.68 17.50 -1.16
CA GLY A 220 -20.49 17.04 -2.53
C GLY A 220 -20.63 15.52 -2.63
N VAL A 221 -20.83 15.04 -3.85
CA VAL A 221 -20.87 13.61 -4.17
C VAL A 221 -19.97 13.32 -5.36
N PHE A 222 -19.52 12.08 -5.46
CA PHE A 222 -18.84 11.54 -6.63
C PHE A 222 -19.40 10.16 -6.96
N TYR A 223 -19.05 9.66 -8.14
CA TYR A 223 -19.37 8.30 -8.59
C TYR A 223 -18.03 7.63 -8.89
N PRO A 224 -17.78 6.41 -8.39
CA PRO A 224 -16.50 5.74 -8.60
C PRO A 224 -16.29 5.49 -10.09
N ASP A 225 -15.12 5.87 -10.60
CA ASP A 225 -14.76 5.65 -12.00
C ASP A 225 -14.43 4.17 -12.29
N GLY A 226 -14.32 3.83 -13.57
CA GLY A 226 -14.05 2.45 -13.99
C GLY A 226 -12.76 1.88 -13.41
N LEU A 227 -11.69 2.69 -13.36
CA LEU A 227 -10.40 2.26 -12.83
C LEU A 227 -10.46 2.00 -11.31
N THR A 228 -11.12 2.86 -10.55
CA THR A 228 -11.31 2.70 -9.10
C THR A 228 -12.12 1.44 -8.82
N MET A 229 -13.16 1.16 -9.62
CA MET A 229 -13.91 -0.08 -9.51
C MET A 229 -13.03 -1.31 -9.81
N GLU A 230 -12.17 -1.27 -10.83
CA GLU A 230 -11.25 -2.36 -11.12
C GLU A 230 -10.25 -2.61 -9.97
N TYR A 231 -9.72 -1.56 -9.33
CA TYR A 231 -8.88 -1.73 -8.14
C TYR A 231 -9.62 -2.41 -6.98
N GLN A 232 -10.88 -2.07 -6.73
CA GLN A 232 -11.72 -2.73 -5.71
C GLN A 232 -11.91 -4.21 -6.06
N SER A 233 -12.30 -4.50 -7.31
CA SER A 233 -12.60 -5.86 -7.78
C SER A 233 -11.35 -6.74 -7.88
N ARG A 234 -10.16 -6.16 -8.06
CA ARG A 234 -8.88 -6.87 -8.20
C ARG A 234 -8.00 -6.80 -6.97
N TRP A 235 -8.49 -6.27 -5.84
CA TRP A 235 -7.67 -6.09 -4.63
C TRP A 235 -7.01 -7.40 -4.16
N GLU A 236 -7.72 -8.53 -4.18
CA GLU A 236 -7.15 -9.84 -3.84
C GLU A 236 -6.14 -10.36 -4.88
N ASP A 237 -6.40 -10.12 -6.17
CA ASP A 237 -5.51 -10.52 -7.27
C ASP A 237 -4.19 -9.74 -7.19
N ILE A 238 -4.28 -8.42 -6.97
CA ILE A 238 -3.13 -7.53 -6.74
C ILE A 238 -2.36 -7.98 -5.49
N SER A 239 -3.06 -8.30 -4.40
CA SER A 239 -2.43 -8.78 -3.16
C SER A 239 -1.67 -10.09 -3.36
N THR A 240 -2.23 -11.01 -4.16
CA THR A 240 -1.59 -12.26 -4.54
C THR A 240 -0.33 -11.98 -5.36
N ALA A 241 -0.43 -11.13 -6.39
CA ALA A 241 0.69 -10.78 -7.26
C ALA A 241 1.85 -10.10 -6.52
N VAL A 242 1.55 -9.23 -5.54
CA VAL A 242 2.56 -8.60 -4.68
C VAL A 242 3.27 -9.64 -3.81
N GLN A 243 2.51 -10.50 -3.13
CA GLN A 243 3.09 -11.49 -2.19
C GLN A 243 3.81 -12.65 -2.90
N SER A 244 3.46 -12.93 -4.16
CA SER A 244 4.14 -13.90 -5.02
C SER A 244 5.23 -13.27 -5.91
N SER A 245 5.50 -11.98 -5.74
CA SER A 245 6.50 -11.28 -6.57
C SER A 245 7.92 -11.73 -6.24
N THR A 246 8.77 -11.71 -7.26
CA THR A 246 10.21 -11.97 -7.13
C THR A 246 10.94 -10.67 -7.44
N PHE A 247 11.68 -10.13 -6.45
CA PHE A 247 12.32 -8.81 -6.54
C PHE A 247 11.34 -7.68 -6.95
N GLY A 248 10.09 -7.77 -6.48
CA GLY A 248 9.04 -6.78 -6.79
C GLY A 248 8.40 -6.93 -8.17
N ILE A 249 8.81 -7.92 -8.98
CA ILE A 249 8.22 -8.22 -10.30
C ILE A 249 7.11 -9.25 -10.13
N PHE A 250 5.95 -8.99 -10.70
CA PHE A 250 4.83 -9.92 -10.69
C PHE A 250 5.10 -11.09 -11.63
N GLY A 251 4.90 -12.32 -11.13
CA GLY A 251 5.01 -13.52 -11.95
C GLY A 251 3.94 -13.58 -13.05
N THR A 252 2.73 -13.10 -12.73
CA THR A 252 1.64 -12.90 -13.69
C THR A 252 1.18 -11.44 -13.60
N PRO A 253 1.17 -10.69 -14.72
CA PRO A 253 0.65 -9.32 -14.73
C PRO A 253 -0.83 -9.26 -14.34
N VAL A 254 -1.20 -8.26 -13.55
CA VAL A 254 -2.61 -7.99 -13.20
C VAL A 254 -3.17 -6.95 -14.18
N ARG A 255 -4.29 -7.26 -14.82
CA ARG A 255 -4.92 -6.42 -15.85
C ARG A 255 -6.17 -5.77 -15.29
N LEU A 256 -6.21 -4.44 -15.33
CA LEU A 256 -7.36 -3.62 -14.95
C LEU A 256 -8.00 -3.07 -16.24
N ALA A 257 -9.18 -3.56 -16.60
CA ALA A 257 -9.85 -3.17 -17.84
C ALA A 257 -11.01 -2.24 -17.54
N TYR A 258 -10.96 -1.00 -18.03
CA TYR A 258 -11.95 0.04 -17.72
C TYR A 258 -12.12 1.00 -18.90
N ASP A 259 -13.35 1.45 -19.18
CA ASP A 259 -13.66 2.49 -20.17
C ASP A 259 -12.98 2.31 -21.56
N GLY A 260 -12.82 1.06 -22.01
CA GLY A 260 -12.14 0.72 -23.28
C GLY A 260 -10.61 0.84 -23.24
N GLN A 261 -10.03 1.04 -22.07
CA GLN A 261 -8.60 1.07 -21.77
C GLN A 261 -8.20 -0.15 -20.94
N GLU A 262 -6.91 -0.43 -20.92
CA GLU A 262 -6.32 -1.47 -20.07
C GLU A 262 -5.07 -0.91 -19.38
N LEU A 263 -5.04 -1.00 -18.05
CA LEU A 263 -3.84 -0.78 -17.26
C LEU A 263 -3.27 -2.15 -16.86
N VAL A 264 -2.02 -2.39 -17.24
CA VAL A 264 -1.31 -3.64 -16.91
C VAL A 264 -0.32 -3.35 -15.80
N LEU A 265 -0.55 -3.95 -14.63
CA LEU A 265 0.32 -3.87 -13.47
C LEU A 265 1.31 -5.03 -13.50
N THR A 266 2.60 -4.71 -13.37
CA THR A 266 3.69 -5.68 -13.48
C THR A 266 4.64 -5.66 -12.30
N THR A 267 4.55 -4.66 -11.43
CA THR A 267 5.46 -4.50 -10.29
C THR A 267 4.75 -4.00 -9.03
N VAL A 268 5.33 -4.30 -7.86
CA VAL A 268 4.87 -3.80 -6.55
C VAL A 268 4.84 -2.26 -6.52
N ARG A 269 5.80 -1.62 -7.19
CA ARG A 269 5.95 -0.17 -7.20
C ARG A 269 4.80 0.56 -7.89
N GLU A 270 4.16 -0.06 -8.88
CA GLU A 270 2.98 0.51 -9.56
C GLU A 270 1.75 0.56 -8.65
N VAL A 271 1.75 -0.20 -7.54
CA VAL A 271 0.61 -0.33 -6.63
C VAL A 271 0.88 0.17 -5.21
N VAL A 272 2.14 0.36 -4.80
CA VAL A 272 2.53 0.70 -3.42
C VAL A 272 1.84 1.96 -2.88
N PHE A 273 1.53 2.94 -3.74
CA PHE A 273 0.88 4.17 -3.30
C PHE A 273 -0.65 4.15 -3.42
N THR A 274 -1.20 3.12 -4.07
CA THR A 274 -2.65 2.92 -4.27
C THR A 274 -3.21 1.93 -3.26
N ILE A 275 -2.48 0.86 -2.94
CA ILE A 275 -2.89 -0.17 -1.98
C ILE A 275 -2.32 0.17 -0.61
N ALA A 276 -3.19 0.36 0.39
CA ALA A 276 -2.79 0.68 1.76
C ALA A 276 -2.52 -0.58 2.60
N ILE A 277 -3.35 -1.62 2.45
CA ILE A 277 -3.29 -2.89 3.18
C ILE A 277 -3.70 -4.05 2.26
N MET A 278 -3.21 -5.25 2.53
CA MET A 278 -3.51 -6.47 1.76
C MET A 278 -3.91 -7.62 2.70
N PRO A 279 -4.80 -8.55 2.30
CA PRO A 279 -5.02 -9.77 3.05
C PRO A 279 -3.85 -10.74 2.83
N LEU A 280 -3.57 -11.66 3.76
CA LEU A 280 -2.62 -12.74 3.48
C LEU A 280 -3.18 -13.64 2.36
N ARG A 281 -2.37 -13.88 1.32
CA ARG A 281 -2.69 -14.77 0.19
C ARG A 281 -1.68 -15.91 0.06
N CYS A 282 -0.41 -15.59 0.29
CA CYS A 282 0.67 -16.57 0.21
C CYS A 282 1.06 -17.01 1.61
N SER A 283 0.99 -18.31 1.89
CA SER A 283 1.54 -18.85 3.14
C SER A 283 3.05 -18.88 2.98
N SER A 284 3.78 -17.89 3.47
CA SER A 284 5.24 -17.81 3.27
C SER A 284 5.92 -19.15 3.62
N PRO A 285 6.63 -19.80 2.67
CA PRO A 285 7.76 -20.62 3.04
C PRO A 285 8.94 -19.67 3.30
N GLU A 286 9.55 -19.82 4.48
CA GLU A 286 10.86 -19.26 4.86
C GLU A 286 10.87 -17.94 5.64
N ALA A 287 10.31 -17.99 6.86
CA ALA A 287 11.18 -17.67 7.99
C ALA A 287 12.11 -18.88 8.23
N ASN A 288 13.42 -18.69 8.06
CA ASN A 288 14.54 -19.62 8.27
C ASN A 288 15.05 -20.37 7.02
N LEU A 289 16.21 -19.91 6.53
CA LEU A 289 17.25 -20.76 5.94
C LEU A 289 17.63 -21.88 6.94
N GLN A 290 17.03 -23.06 6.78
CA GLN A 290 17.64 -24.33 7.21
C GLN A 290 17.42 -25.38 6.11
N PRO A 291 18.40 -26.27 5.85
CA PRO A 291 18.39 -27.13 4.68
C PRO A 291 17.28 -28.20 4.77
N LEU A 292 16.44 -28.21 3.74
CA LEU A 292 15.57 -29.28 3.22
C LEU A 292 15.32 -30.48 4.16
N ARG A 293 14.12 -30.50 4.75
CA ARG A 293 13.35 -31.75 4.96
C ARG A 293 12.01 -31.60 4.26
N MET A 294 11.73 -32.48 3.30
CA MET A 294 10.42 -32.56 2.66
C MET A 294 9.32 -32.80 3.72
N PRO A 295 8.22 -32.02 3.73
CA PRO A 295 7.05 -32.38 4.48
C PRO A 295 6.22 -33.40 3.69
N THR A 296 5.97 -34.54 4.32
CA THR A 296 4.84 -35.41 4.01
C THR A 296 3.53 -34.65 4.26
N THR A 297 2.70 -34.57 3.22
CA THR A 297 1.27 -34.22 3.24
C THR A 297 0.89 -32.90 3.93
N SER A 298 0.86 -31.79 3.17
CA SER A 298 0.02 -30.62 3.48
C SER A 298 -1.17 -30.56 2.51
N THR A 299 -2.37 -30.68 3.06
CA THR A 299 -3.63 -30.34 2.38
C THR A 299 -3.87 -28.85 2.53
N GLY A 300 -3.09 -28.05 1.79
CA GLY A 300 -3.25 -26.60 1.69
C GLY A 300 -2.63 -26.15 0.37
N SER A 301 -3.48 -25.88 -0.62
CA SER A 301 -3.07 -25.36 -1.93
C SER A 301 -2.52 -23.94 -1.72
N ASP A 302 -1.20 -23.78 -1.66
CA ASP A 302 -0.57 -22.47 -1.78
C ASP A 302 -0.94 -21.88 -3.14
N ILE A 303 -1.62 -20.74 -3.16
CA ILE A 303 -2.15 -20.11 -4.38
C ILE A 303 -1.02 -19.34 -5.10
N CYS A 304 0.13 -19.16 -4.45
CA CYS A 304 1.21 -18.30 -4.92
C CYS A 304 2.33 -19.08 -5.60
N GLU A 305 2.20 -19.28 -6.91
CA GLU A 305 3.33 -19.75 -7.73
C GLU A 305 4.30 -18.58 -7.97
N ARG A 306 5.51 -18.67 -7.41
CA ARG A 306 6.57 -17.67 -7.64
C ARG A 306 7.28 -17.95 -8.96
N VAL A 307 7.43 -16.92 -9.78
CA VAL A 307 8.36 -16.98 -10.92
C VAL A 307 9.77 -16.88 -10.36
N LEU A 308 10.50 -17.99 -10.43
CA LEU A 308 11.84 -18.09 -9.82
C LEU A 308 12.88 -17.23 -10.53
N GLU A 309 12.72 -17.02 -11.84
CA GLU A 309 13.69 -16.28 -12.66
C GLU A 309 12.99 -15.28 -13.61
N PRO A 310 12.43 -14.17 -13.09
CA PRO A 310 11.74 -13.20 -13.92
C PRO A 310 12.72 -12.49 -14.86
N THR A 311 12.26 -12.21 -16.09
CA THR A 311 13.01 -11.47 -17.10
C THR A 311 12.34 -10.13 -17.39
N SER A 312 13.10 -9.05 -17.28
CA SER A 312 12.59 -7.69 -17.38
C SER A 312 13.69 -6.71 -17.79
N HIS A 313 13.32 -5.48 -18.17
CA HIS A 313 14.29 -4.39 -18.14
C HIS A 313 14.68 -4.07 -16.70
N ILE A 314 15.92 -3.60 -16.49
CA ILE A 314 16.37 -2.98 -15.24
C ILE A 314 16.63 -1.51 -15.54
N MET A 315 15.78 -0.65 -15.02
CA MET A 315 15.84 0.80 -15.24
C MET A 315 16.53 1.49 -14.07
N GLY A 316 17.31 2.53 -14.36
CA GLY A 316 17.93 3.37 -13.34
C GLY A 316 17.90 4.84 -13.72
N LYS A 317 19.03 5.52 -13.51
CA LYS A 317 19.23 6.96 -13.70
C LYS A 317 18.57 7.48 -15.00
N ASN A 318 17.77 8.54 -14.88
CA ASN A 318 17.08 9.20 -15.98
C ASN A 318 16.11 8.30 -16.78
N GLY A 319 15.68 7.17 -16.22
CA GLY A 319 14.77 6.24 -16.91
C GLY A 319 15.46 5.48 -18.05
N THR A 320 16.78 5.33 -17.98
CA THR A 320 17.57 4.50 -18.90
C THR A 320 17.66 3.07 -18.39
N CYS A 321 17.90 2.12 -19.29
CA CYS A 321 17.98 0.69 -19.01
C CYS A 321 19.43 0.21 -19.01
N LEU A 322 19.71 -0.81 -18.19
CA LEU A 322 20.94 -1.60 -18.32
C LEU A 322 21.00 -2.22 -19.72
N ASP A 323 22.08 -1.97 -20.44
CA ASP A 323 22.24 -2.34 -21.85
C ASP A 323 23.58 -3.00 -22.10
N VAL A 324 23.57 -4.16 -22.74
CA VAL A 324 24.77 -4.81 -23.27
C VAL A 324 25.17 -4.13 -24.57
N TYR A 325 26.34 -3.49 -24.56
CA TYR A 325 26.82 -2.64 -25.65
C TYR A 325 26.76 -3.34 -27.02
N GLU A 326 26.14 -2.67 -27.99
CA GLU A 326 25.98 -3.14 -29.38
C GLU A 326 25.31 -4.52 -29.52
N SER A 327 24.58 -5.00 -28.50
CA SER A 327 24.03 -6.37 -28.48
C SER A 327 25.08 -7.48 -28.67
N ARG A 328 26.31 -7.24 -28.22
CA ARG A 328 27.42 -8.19 -28.38
C ARG A 328 27.52 -9.14 -27.19
N PHE A 329 27.04 -10.36 -27.33
CA PHE A 329 27.03 -11.36 -26.25
C PHE A 329 28.34 -12.18 -26.15
N VAL A 330 29.48 -11.49 -26.12
CA VAL A 330 30.81 -12.11 -25.88
C VAL A 330 31.37 -11.64 -24.55
N ASP A 331 32.24 -12.44 -23.92
CA ASP A 331 32.81 -12.10 -22.61
C ASP A 331 33.54 -10.76 -22.63
N ASN A 332 33.44 -10.02 -21.53
CA ASN A 332 33.99 -8.67 -21.35
C ASN A 332 33.33 -7.58 -22.20
N THR A 333 32.18 -7.85 -22.83
CA THR A 333 31.39 -6.77 -23.44
C THR A 333 30.85 -5.86 -22.34
N GLN A 334 31.06 -4.57 -22.50
CA GLN A 334 30.64 -3.55 -21.54
C GLN A 334 29.12 -3.50 -21.38
N VAL A 335 28.68 -3.26 -20.16
CA VAL A 335 27.29 -2.93 -19.82
C VAL A 335 27.23 -1.45 -19.47
N ASN A 336 26.31 -0.71 -20.08
CA ASN A 336 26.11 0.71 -19.87
C ASN A 336 24.62 1.00 -19.61
N LEU A 337 24.30 2.29 -19.48
CA LEU A 337 22.93 2.78 -19.49
C LEU A 337 22.57 3.31 -20.87
N TYR A 338 21.41 2.91 -21.38
CA TYR A 338 20.92 3.35 -22.69
C TYR A 338 19.40 3.59 -22.65
N PRO A 339 18.83 4.46 -23.51
CA PRO A 339 17.38 4.57 -23.64
C PRO A 339 16.73 3.21 -23.81
N CYS A 340 15.68 2.96 -23.01
CA CYS A 340 14.99 1.69 -23.02
C CYS A 340 14.29 1.48 -24.36
N GLY A 341 14.67 0.42 -25.09
CA GLY A 341 14.00 0.03 -26.32
C GLY A 341 12.92 -1.03 -26.09
N GLN A 342 12.00 -1.15 -27.05
CA GLN A 342 10.99 -2.20 -27.01
C GLN A 342 11.58 -3.52 -27.52
N ASN A 343 11.46 -4.60 -26.73
CA ASN A 343 11.89 -5.96 -27.09
C ASN A 343 13.38 -6.07 -27.51
N GLN A 344 14.23 -5.24 -26.93
CA GLN A 344 15.67 -5.29 -27.15
C GLN A 344 16.31 -6.34 -26.25
N THR A 345 16.71 -7.48 -26.82
CA THR A 345 17.26 -8.61 -26.04
C THR A 345 18.52 -8.27 -25.26
N ASN A 346 19.27 -7.24 -25.67
CA ASN A 346 20.44 -6.74 -24.96
C ASN A 346 20.11 -5.87 -23.74
N GLN A 347 18.82 -5.58 -23.50
CA GLN A 347 18.31 -4.86 -22.33
C GLN A 347 17.37 -5.72 -21.47
N LEU A 348 17.19 -6.99 -21.81
CA LEU A 348 16.37 -7.93 -21.04
C LEU A 348 17.26 -8.74 -20.11
N TRP A 349 17.02 -8.60 -18.82
CA TRP A 349 17.80 -9.22 -17.76
C TRP A 349 16.95 -10.21 -16.99
N THR A 350 17.42 -11.45 -16.90
CA THR A 350 16.85 -12.50 -16.06
C THR A 350 17.48 -12.40 -14.68
N LEU A 351 16.65 -12.25 -13.65
CA LEU A 351 17.08 -12.27 -12.25
C LEU A 351 17.08 -13.73 -11.77
N GLY A 352 18.26 -14.36 -11.71
CA GLY A 352 18.41 -15.78 -11.41
C GLY A 352 18.17 -16.10 -9.93
N ALA A 353 17.63 -17.29 -9.65
CA ALA A 353 17.43 -17.77 -8.28
C ALA A 353 18.75 -18.05 -7.54
N ASP A 354 19.86 -18.11 -8.27
CA ASP A 354 21.24 -18.22 -7.77
C ASP A 354 21.89 -16.85 -7.45
N ASN A 355 21.08 -15.78 -7.41
CA ASN A 355 21.49 -14.39 -7.20
C ASN A 355 22.34 -13.82 -8.35
N THR A 356 22.27 -14.37 -9.56
CA THR A 356 22.91 -13.76 -10.74
C THR A 356 21.94 -12.85 -11.50
N ILE A 357 22.47 -11.86 -12.23
CA ILE A 357 21.69 -11.02 -13.16
C ILE A 357 22.19 -11.36 -14.57
N ARG A 358 21.34 -11.96 -15.41
CA ARG A 358 21.75 -12.61 -16.66
C ARG A 358 21.19 -11.91 -17.90
N CYS A 359 22.00 -11.74 -18.95
CA CYS A 359 21.58 -11.24 -20.25
C CYS A 359 22.34 -12.00 -21.36
N GLY A 360 21.60 -12.49 -22.37
CA GLY A 360 22.17 -13.27 -23.47
C GLY A 360 22.96 -14.52 -23.04
N GLY A 361 22.53 -15.19 -21.97
CA GLY A 361 23.20 -16.37 -21.42
C GLY A 361 24.50 -16.09 -20.64
N LYS A 362 24.79 -14.82 -20.35
CA LYS A 362 25.95 -14.37 -19.57
C LYS A 362 25.51 -13.56 -18.35
N CYS A 363 26.39 -13.43 -17.37
CA CYS A 363 26.13 -12.80 -16.09
C CYS A 363 26.74 -11.39 -16.02
N LEU A 364 25.99 -10.44 -15.45
CA LEU A 364 26.47 -9.13 -15.06
C LEU A 364 27.61 -9.29 -14.05
N THR A 365 28.78 -8.75 -14.39
CA THR A 365 30.03 -9.06 -13.71
C THR A 365 30.89 -7.80 -13.59
N PRO A 366 31.43 -7.49 -12.40
CA PRO A 366 32.39 -6.40 -12.25
C PRO A 366 33.74 -6.78 -12.86
N ASN A 367 34.34 -5.87 -13.62
CA ASN A 367 35.67 -6.01 -14.20
C ASN A 367 36.46 -4.70 -14.01
N GLY A 368 37.31 -4.66 -12.97
CA GLY A 368 37.90 -3.41 -12.50
C GLY A 368 36.81 -2.44 -12.04
N ASN A 369 36.82 -1.22 -12.59
CA ASN A 369 35.82 -0.18 -12.29
C ASN A 369 34.59 -0.23 -13.22
N ASN A 370 34.51 -1.15 -14.17
CA ASN A 370 33.42 -1.20 -15.14
C ASN A 370 32.55 -2.44 -14.93
N MET A 371 31.33 -2.38 -15.44
CA MET A 371 30.45 -3.54 -15.55
C MET A 371 30.52 -4.16 -16.94
N VAL A 372 30.58 -5.49 -16.98
CA VAL A 372 30.59 -6.29 -18.21
C VAL A 372 29.64 -7.48 -18.12
N ILE A 373 29.36 -8.12 -19.24
CA ILE A 373 28.86 -9.49 -19.26
C ILE A 373 30.02 -10.48 -19.31
N PHE A 374 29.92 -11.57 -18.55
CA PHE A 374 30.91 -12.64 -18.52
C PHE A 374 30.21 -13.99 -18.28
N GLY A 375 30.87 -15.11 -18.58
CA GLY A 375 30.35 -16.45 -18.30
C GLY A 375 29.82 -16.59 -16.87
N CYS A 376 28.66 -17.23 -16.73
CA CYS A 376 28.05 -17.57 -15.44
C CYS A 376 28.77 -18.80 -14.88
N ASN A 377 29.97 -18.62 -14.32
CA ASN A 377 30.71 -19.73 -13.71
C ASN A 377 30.04 -20.11 -12.38
N GLU A 378 29.51 -21.33 -12.30
CA GLU A 378 28.87 -21.90 -11.09
C GLU A 378 29.91 -22.24 -9.99
N ASP A 379 31.20 -22.34 -10.36
CA ASP A 379 32.29 -22.71 -9.46
C ASP A 379 32.86 -21.49 -8.70
N SER A 380 32.26 -21.21 -7.55
CA SER A 380 32.91 -20.66 -6.33
C SER A 380 33.27 -19.17 -6.18
N SER A 381 33.00 -18.29 -7.13
CA SER A 381 33.23 -16.85 -6.91
C SER A 381 31.92 -16.09 -6.78
N ASP A 382 31.67 -15.46 -5.62
CA ASP A 382 30.51 -14.58 -5.39
C ASP A 382 30.58 -13.23 -6.14
N TYR A 383 31.57 -13.06 -7.02
CA TYR A 383 31.83 -11.81 -7.76
C TYR A 383 30.71 -11.42 -8.74
N ASN A 384 29.99 -12.38 -9.29
CA ASN A 384 28.88 -12.19 -10.24
C ASN A 384 27.51 -12.40 -9.58
N LYS A 385 27.47 -12.46 -8.24
CA LYS A 385 26.26 -12.57 -7.44
C LYS A 385 25.86 -11.21 -6.86
N TRP A 386 24.55 -11.01 -6.72
CA TRP A 386 23.93 -9.73 -6.44
C TRP A 386 22.83 -9.89 -5.39
N GLU A 387 22.82 -9.01 -4.40
CA GLU A 387 21.69 -8.81 -3.51
C GLU A 387 20.84 -7.66 -4.07
N ILE A 388 19.62 -7.97 -4.50
CA ILE A 388 18.67 -6.99 -5.04
C ILE A 388 17.64 -6.70 -3.96
N LEU A 389 17.64 -5.47 -3.48
CA LEU A 389 16.75 -5.02 -2.42
C LEU A 389 15.50 -4.33 -3.00
N SER A 390 14.39 -4.40 -2.27
CA SER A 390 13.14 -3.69 -2.63
C SER A 390 13.30 -2.17 -2.63
N ASP A 391 14.36 -1.66 -1.99
CA ASP A 391 14.70 -0.24 -1.95
C ASP A 391 15.40 0.29 -3.23
N GLY A 392 15.54 -0.58 -4.24
CA GLY A 392 16.17 -0.30 -5.52
C GLY A 392 17.70 -0.43 -5.52
N SER A 393 18.31 -0.86 -4.42
CA SER A 393 19.75 -1.11 -4.37
C SER A 393 20.08 -2.47 -4.98
N ILE A 394 21.13 -2.49 -5.81
CA ILE A 394 21.74 -3.72 -6.33
C ILE A 394 23.16 -3.80 -5.79
N ILE A 395 23.40 -4.73 -4.87
CA ILE A 395 24.64 -4.83 -4.09
C ILE A 395 25.43 -6.04 -4.59
N ASN A 396 26.71 -5.87 -4.87
CA ASN A 396 27.57 -6.99 -5.22
C ASN A 396 27.88 -7.84 -3.98
N ALA A 397 27.57 -9.13 -4.01
CA ALA A 397 27.69 -10.01 -2.84
C ALA A 397 29.14 -10.18 -2.35
N LYS A 398 30.13 -10.04 -3.25
CA LYS A 398 31.54 -10.20 -2.90
C LYS A 398 32.14 -8.94 -2.27
N SER A 399 31.86 -7.77 -2.83
CA SER A 399 32.47 -6.50 -2.39
C SER A 399 31.64 -5.72 -1.39
N GLY A 400 30.32 -5.97 -1.31
CA GLY A 400 29.38 -5.16 -0.55
C GLY A 400 29.14 -3.76 -1.15
N LEU A 401 29.64 -3.50 -2.35
CA LEU A 401 29.49 -2.22 -3.06
C LEU A 401 28.22 -2.20 -3.92
N PHE A 402 27.72 -1.00 -4.18
CA PHE A 402 26.46 -0.74 -4.84
C PHE A 402 26.68 -0.49 -6.33
N LEU A 403 25.88 -1.14 -7.18
CA LEU A 403 25.78 -0.79 -8.58
C LEU A 403 25.41 0.69 -8.70
N THR A 404 26.19 1.42 -9.47
CA THR A 404 26.15 2.88 -9.52
C THR A 404 26.23 3.36 -10.96
N ALA A 405 25.32 4.25 -11.33
CA ALA A 405 25.35 4.99 -12.60
C ALA A 405 26.34 6.15 -12.52
N GLY A 406 27.49 6.02 -13.18
CA GLY A 406 28.52 7.04 -13.20
C GLY A 406 28.30 8.11 -14.30
N SER A 407 29.40 8.68 -14.77
CA SER A 407 29.44 9.67 -15.84
C SER A 407 29.33 9.02 -17.22
N GLU A 408 28.78 9.73 -18.21
CA GLU A 408 28.72 9.24 -19.61
C GLU A 408 28.01 7.88 -19.78
N SER A 409 27.04 7.58 -18.90
CA SER A 409 26.23 6.36 -18.92
C SER A 409 27.00 5.07 -18.55
N ASN A 410 28.19 5.17 -17.96
CA ASN A 410 28.89 4.00 -17.45
C ASN A 410 28.25 3.45 -16.16
N LEU A 411 28.51 2.17 -15.90
CA LEU A 411 28.13 1.49 -14.66
C LEU A 411 29.39 1.03 -13.93
N LEU A 412 29.40 1.22 -12.62
CA LEU A 412 30.50 0.86 -11.73
C LEU A 412 29.98 0.43 -10.35
N LEU A 413 30.91 0.06 -9.47
CA LEU A 413 30.63 -0.23 -8.05
C LEU A 413 31.19 0.89 -7.17
N GLU A 414 30.36 1.47 -6.31
CA GLU A 414 30.75 2.49 -5.33
C GLU A 414 30.19 2.18 -3.94
N GLU A 415 30.67 2.88 -2.91
CA GLU A 415 30.05 2.88 -1.59
C GLU A 415 28.64 3.49 -1.66
N ASN A 416 27.77 3.13 -0.71
CA ASN A 416 26.41 3.66 -0.64
C ASN A 416 26.44 5.18 -0.42
N SER A 417 25.96 5.93 -1.42
CA SER A 417 25.83 7.39 -1.36
C SER A 417 24.38 7.82 -1.16
N TYR A 418 23.44 6.89 -0.98
CA TYR A 418 21.98 7.12 -0.95
C TYR A 418 21.45 7.87 -2.18
N GLY A 419 22.23 7.97 -3.24
CA GLY A 419 21.92 8.78 -4.41
C GLY A 419 20.92 8.10 -5.33
N SER A 420 20.17 8.88 -6.09
CA SER A 420 19.34 8.36 -7.18
C SER A 420 20.16 7.59 -8.23
N LYS A 421 21.47 7.90 -8.36
CA LYS A 421 22.41 7.14 -9.22
C LYS A 421 22.59 5.66 -8.82
N GLN A 422 22.16 5.28 -7.62
CA GLN A 422 22.22 3.91 -7.06
C GLN A 422 20.84 3.26 -6.94
N ALA A 423 19.81 3.84 -7.56
CA ALA A 423 18.46 3.29 -7.59
C ALA A 423 18.18 2.61 -8.93
N PHE A 424 17.93 1.31 -8.89
CA PHE A 424 17.65 0.45 -10.04
C PHE A 424 16.42 -0.42 -9.77
N TYR A 425 15.51 -0.50 -10.73
CA TYR A 425 14.28 -1.26 -10.60
C TYR A 425 14.02 -2.09 -11.84
N ALA A 426 13.64 -3.34 -11.62
CA ALA A 426 13.17 -4.19 -12.68
C ALA A 426 11.72 -3.85 -13.03
N THR A 427 11.45 -3.54 -14.29
CA THR A 427 10.10 -3.25 -14.79
C THR A 427 10.00 -3.51 -16.30
N ASN A 428 8.84 -3.98 -16.75
CA ASN A 428 8.52 -4.06 -18.18
C ASN A 428 7.81 -2.80 -18.68
N ASN A 429 7.37 -1.93 -17.77
CA ASN A 429 6.82 -0.63 -18.09
C ASN A 429 7.93 0.43 -18.04
N THR A 430 8.49 0.75 -19.21
CA THR A 430 9.65 1.64 -19.34
C THR A 430 9.32 3.13 -19.40
N THR A 431 8.03 3.48 -19.29
CA THR A 431 7.58 4.88 -19.31
C THR A 431 7.28 5.34 -17.88
N PRO A 432 8.06 6.28 -17.33
CA PRO A 432 7.77 6.81 -16.00
C PRO A 432 6.37 7.44 -15.92
N PRO A 433 5.53 7.07 -14.94
CA PRO A 433 4.15 7.55 -14.85
C PRO A 433 4.10 9.06 -14.54
N VAL A 434 3.07 9.71 -15.07
CA VAL A 434 2.74 11.11 -14.79
C VAL A 434 1.56 11.16 -13.82
N THR A 435 1.68 11.98 -12.78
CA THR A 435 0.69 12.07 -11.70
C THR A 435 0.58 13.50 -11.17
N LYS A 436 -0.48 13.78 -10.40
CA LYS A 436 -0.53 14.89 -9.45
C LYS A 436 -0.30 14.37 -8.04
N LEU A 437 0.55 15.05 -7.28
CA LEU A 437 0.74 14.81 -5.85
C LEU A 437 -0.20 15.71 -5.05
N VAL A 438 -1.20 15.10 -4.41
CA VAL A 438 -2.24 15.82 -3.65
C VAL A 438 -1.96 15.69 -2.16
N GLY A 439 -1.72 16.79 -1.48
CA GLY A 439 -1.38 16.83 -0.05
C GLY A 439 -2.48 17.44 0.81
N TYR A 440 -2.05 18.24 1.79
CA TYR A 440 -2.90 18.92 2.76
C TYR A 440 -4.07 19.68 2.09
N GLU A 441 -5.26 19.58 2.69
CA GLU A 441 -6.52 20.17 2.20
C GLU A 441 -6.94 19.76 0.76
N GLY A 442 -6.38 18.70 0.19
CA GLY A 442 -6.68 18.30 -1.18
C GLY A 442 -6.06 19.24 -2.23
N LYS A 443 -5.01 19.97 -1.86
CA LYS A 443 -4.23 20.82 -2.76
C LYS A 443 -3.13 20.00 -3.44
N CYS A 444 -2.78 20.37 -4.66
CA CYS A 444 -1.75 19.73 -5.47
C CYS A 444 -0.41 20.43 -5.28
N LEU A 445 0.67 19.64 -5.23
CA LEU A 445 2.04 20.12 -5.31
C LEU A 445 2.24 20.85 -6.64
N HIS A 446 2.66 22.10 -6.56
CA HIS A 446 2.80 23.00 -7.69
C HIS A 446 4.25 23.47 -7.80
N ALA A 447 4.84 23.28 -8.98
CA ALA A 447 6.16 23.80 -9.32
C ALA A 447 6.06 25.27 -9.77
N CYS A 448 6.88 26.14 -9.20
CA CYS A 448 7.06 27.52 -9.65
C CYS A 448 8.55 27.86 -9.67
N ASP A 449 9.10 27.90 -10.88
CA ASP A 449 10.55 27.98 -11.11
C ASP A 449 11.30 26.91 -10.30
N ASP A 450 12.08 27.34 -9.29
CA ASP A 450 12.90 26.46 -8.45
C ASP A 450 12.26 26.17 -7.09
N SER A 451 11.02 26.62 -6.87
CA SER A 451 10.26 26.45 -5.64
C SER A 451 9.05 25.52 -5.80
N VAL A 452 8.58 24.96 -4.68
CA VAL A 452 7.33 24.20 -4.62
C VAL A 452 6.42 24.69 -3.51
N PHE A 453 5.11 24.63 -3.76
CA PHE A 453 4.08 24.92 -2.77
C PHE A 453 2.79 24.15 -3.10
N LEU A 454 1.84 24.13 -2.17
CA LEU A 454 0.52 23.55 -2.40
C LEU A 454 -0.46 24.58 -2.98
N ASN A 455 -1.12 24.21 -4.08
CA ASN A 455 -2.15 25.05 -4.71
C ASN A 455 -3.38 24.22 -5.08
N ARG A 456 -4.53 24.85 -5.31
CA ARG A 456 -5.76 24.17 -5.73
C ARG A 456 -5.49 23.31 -6.97
N CYS A 457 -5.87 22.03 -6.91
CA CYS A 457 -5.73 21.11 -8.04
C CYS A 457 -6.55 21.55 -9.25
N LYS A 458 -5.95 21.44 -10.44
CA LYS A 458 -6.56 21.76 -11.74
C LYS A 458 -6.17 20.67 -12.75
N SER A 459 -7.09 20.28 -13.64
CA SER A 459 -6.87 19.21 -14.62
C SER A 459 -5.80 19.54 -15.67
N ASN A 460 -5.74 20.79 -16.17
CA ASN A 460 -4.87 21.13 -17.30
C ASN A 460 -3.68 22.03 -16.90
N VAL A 461 -3.08 21.80 -15.73
CA VAL A 461 -1.94 22.60 -15.26
C VAL A 461 -0.69 21.73 -15.18
N THR A 462 0.17 21.86 -16.19
CA THR A 462 1.42 21.10 -16.30
C THR A 462 2.42 21.38 -15.18
N ASN A 463 2.32 22.51 -14.48
CA ASN A 463 3.08 22.80 -13.25
C ASN A 463 2.65 21.95 -12.05
N GLN A 464 1.49 21.28 -12.12
CA GLN A 464 1.01 20.35 -11.08
C GLN A 464 1.24 18.89 -11.47
N LEU A 465 1.81 18.65 -12.66
CA LEU A 465 2.11 17.31 -13.15
C LEU A 465 3.56 16.97 -12.83
N TRP A 466 3.74 15.79 -12.26
CA TRP A 466 5.01 15.25 -11.80
C TRP A 466 5.23 13.90 -12.44
N ARG A 467 6.46 13.63 -12.84
CA ARG A 467 6.88 12.34 -13.39
C ARG A 467 7.70 11.60 -12.34
N ILE A 468 7.30 10.37 -12.03
CA ILE A 468 7.93 9.54 -10.99
C ILE A 468 8.88 8.57 -11.67
N TYR A 469 10.19 8.79 -11.54
CA TYR A 469 11.20 7.98 -12.23
C TYR A 469 11.61 6.73 -11.45
N PRO A 470 12.07 5.67 -12.16
CA PRO A 470 12.63 4.48 -11.54
C PRO A 470 13.79 4.78 -10.58
N ASP A 471 14.59 5.80 -10.84
CA ASP A 471 15.69 6.24 -9.96
C ASP A 471 15.22 6.97 -8.67
N GLU A 472 13.93 6.86 -8.33
CA GLU A 472 13.29 7.48 -7.16
C GLU A 472 13.31 9.02 -7.18
N THR A 473 13.51 9.63 -8.34
CA THR A 473 13.36 11.08 -8.50
C THR A 473 11.92 11.47 -8.84
N ILE A 474 11.49 12.62 -8.31
CA ILE A 474 10.21 13.26 -8.63
C ILE A 474 10.51 14.48 -9.50
N ARG A 475 10.05 14.49 -10.75
CA ARG A 475 10.45 15.52 -11.72
C ARG A 475 9.26 16.35 -12.21
N PRO A 476 9.38 17.69 -12.32
CA PRO A 476 8.33 18.51 -12.92
C PRO A 476 8.11 18.10 -14.38
N GLN A 477 6.87 17.88 -14.80
CA GLN A 477 6.55 17.45 -16.17
C GLN A 477 7.02 18.45 -17.24
N LYS A 478 7.10 19.75 -16.90
CA LYS A 478 7.62 20.80 -17.78
C LYS A 478 9.15 20.76 -17.98
N ASN A 479 9.90 20.19 -17.03
CA ASN A 479 11.36 20.22 -17.05
C ASN A 479 11.92 18.93 -16.43
N LEU A 480 12.04 17.90 -17.26
CA LEU A 480 12.50 16.56 -16.86
C LEU A 480 14.00 16.50 -16.51
N GLY A 481 14.75 17.57 -16.76
CA GLY A 481 16.15 17.71 -16.32
C GLY A 481 16.28 18.23 -14.89
N LYS A 482 15.17 18.63 -14.25
CA LYS A 482 15.13 19.02 -12.85
C LYS A 482 14.40 18.00 -11.98
N CYS A 483 14.83 17.92 -10.73
CA CYS A 483 14.39 16.99 -9.72
C CYS A 483 13.96 17.77 -8.48
N LEU A 484 12.94 17.26 -7.80
CA LEU A 484 12.59 17.70 -6.46
C LEU A 484 13.73 17.35 -5.50
N LYS A 485 14.21 18.32 -4.71
CA LYS A 485 15.36 18.15 -3.81
C LYS A 485 15.09 18.61 -2.39
N TYR A 486 15.74 17.95 -1.44
CA TYR A 486 15.88 18.37 -0.05
C TYR A 486 17.30 18.08 0.43
N GLY A 487 17.97 19.05 1.04
CA GLY A 487 19.35 18.81 1.50
C GLY A 487 20.18 20.05 1.78
N ASN A 488 19.72 21.25 1.41
CA ASN A 488 20.36 22.46 1.90
C ASN A 488 19.92 22.70 3.35
N LEU A 489 20.76 22.37 4.33
CA LEU A 489 20.42 22.56 5.75
C LEU A 489 20.18 24.04 6.12
N GLU A 490 20.68 24.98 5.30
CA GLU A 490 20.46 26.42 5.49
C GLU A 490 19.05 26.85 5.07
N ASP A 491 18.48 26.17 4.08
CA ASP A 491 17.14 26.40 3.55
C ASP A 491 16.37 25.08 3.69
N ASN A 492 15.76 24.88 4.86
CA ASN A 492 15.06 23.65 5.26
C ASN A 492 13.75 23.44 4.47
N THR A 493 13.78 23.75 3.18
CA THR A 493 12.67 23.70 2.24
C THR A 493 12.99 22.70 1.13
N VAL A 494 11.94 22.17 0.54
CA VAL A 494 12.01 21.36 -0.67
C VAL A 494 12.04 22.31 -1.87
N SER A 495 12.96 22.08 -2.79
CA SER A 495 13.17 22.92 -3.98
C SER A 495 13.23 22.06 -5.24
N ILE A 496 13.39 22.72 -6.40
CA ILE A 496 13.58 22.08 -7.70
C ILE A 496 14.93 22.50 -8.24
N ASP A 497 15.81 21.53 -8.50
CA ASP A 497 17.15 21.78 -9.05
C ASP A 497 17.58 20.70 -10.04
N ALA A 498 18.73 20.84 -10.70
CA ALA A 498 19.24 19.91 -11.69
C ALA A 498 19.36 18.48 -11.14
N CYS A 499 18.92 17.49 -11.91
CA CYS A 499 19.06 16.08 -11.52
C CYS A 499 20.54 15.64 -11.61
N ASP A 500 21.23 15.51 -10.48
CA ASP A 500 22.68 15.27 -10.44
C ASP A 500 23.07 13.85 -10.03
N GLY A 501 22.11 13.04 -9.58
CA GLY A 501 22.38 11.68 -9.12
C GLY A 501 22.60 11.56 -7.61
N MET A 502 22.55 12.67 -6.86
CA MET A 502 22.92 12.70 -5.45
C MET A 502 21.75 12.29 -4.53
N SER A 503 21.99 12.24 -3.22
CA SER A 503 21.02 11.78 -2.22
C SER A 503 19.82 12.72 -2.06
N ALA A 504 20.04 14.03 -2.24
CA ALA A 504 19.04 15.07 -2.04
C ALA A 504 17.78 14.93 -2.92
N GLU A 505 17.85 14.17 -4.03
CA GLU A 505 16.75 14.00 -4.99
C GLU A 505 16.03 12.64 -4.89
N ARG A 506 16.38 11.81 -3.90
CA ARG A 506 15.85 10.44 -3.80
C ARG A 506 14.67 10.36 -2.82
N TRP A 507 13.49 10.01 -3.35
CA TRP A 507 12.22 9.99 -2.63
C TRP A 507 11.51 8.64 -2.75
N ARG A 508 11.03 8.12 -1.62
CA ARG A 508 10.30 6.85 -1.56
C ARG A 508 8.84 7.04 -1.15
N PHE A 509 7.96 6.41 -1.90
CA PHE A 509 6.53 6.40 -1.64
C PHE A 509 6.18 5.20 -0.75
N HIS A 510 5.49 5.43 0.36
CA HIS A 510 5.01 4.36 1.24
C HIS A 510 3.49 4.21 1.15
N SER A 511 3.00 2.99 1.41
CA SER A 511 1.58 2.65 1.38
C SER A 511 0.72 3.38 2.42
N ASN A 512 1.34 3.94 3.47
CA ASN A 512 0.64 4.78 4.45
C ASN A 512 0.43 6.24 3.96
N GLY A 513 0.95 6.58 2.78
CA GLY A 513 0.81 7.90 2.18
C GLY A 513 1.92 8.90 2.47
N THR A 514 3.01 8.48 3.11
CA THR A 514 4.18 9.34 3.26
C THR A 514 5.06 9.28 2.00
N ILE A 515 5.75 10.38 1.75
CA ILE A 515 6.85 10.47 0.77
C ILE A 515 8.11 10.71 1.58
N VAL A 516 8.98 9.71 1.67
CA VAL A 516 10.17 9.70 2.52
C VAL A 516 11.38 10.17 1.72
N HIS A 517 12.13 11.13 2.26
CA HIS A 517 13.46 11.45 1.74
C HIS A 517 14.44 10.38 2.22
N VAL A 518 15.09 9.67 1.28
CA VAL A 518 15.79 8.41 1.57
C VAL A 518 16.96 8.58 2.54
N GLU A 519 17.79 9.61 2.34
CA GLU A 519 18.97 9.84 3.19
C GLU A 519 18.60 10.27 4.61
N SER A 520 17.67 11.22 4.74
CA SER A 520 17.30 11.77 6.06
C SER A 520 16.31 10.87 6.82
N LYS A 521 15.64 9.92 6.13
CA LYS A 521 14.58 9.04 6.68
C LYS A 521 13.37 9.79 7.24
N MET A 522 13.24 11.06 6.87
CA MET A 522 12.15 11.95 7.26
C MET A 522 11.13 12.06 6.13
N VAL A 523 9.92 12.53 6.44
CA VAL A 523 8.80 12.59 5.49
C VAL A 523 8.60 14.00 4.96
N MET A 524 8.18 14.12 3.70
CA MET A 524 7.75 15.37 3.09
C MET A 524 6.54 15.94 3.85
N ASP A 525 6.63 17.20 4.25
CA ASP A 525 5.69 17.85 5.16
C ASP A 525 5.38 19.28 4.69
N LEU A 526 4.19 19.78 5.04
CA LEU A 526 3.81 21.17 4.85
C LEU A 526 3.92 21.91 6.19
N VAL A 527 4.73 22.96 6.24
CA VAL A 527 4.68 23.93 7.35
C VAL A 527 3.58 24.95 7.05
N ILE A 528 2.43 24.80 7.72
CA ILE A 528 1.21 25.58 7.44
C ILE A 528 1.46 27.09 7.55
N ASP A 529 2.19 27.53 8.57
CA ASP A 529 2.39 28.95 8.87
C ASP A 529 3.11 29.72 7.76
N PHE A 530 3.96 29.03 7.00
CA PHE A 530 4.74 29.62 5.90
C PHE A 530 4.27 29.16 4.51
N GLY A 531 3.46 28.11 4.43
CA GLY A 531 3.04 27.51 3.16
C GLY A 531 4.17 26.78 2.44
N GLU A 532 5.24 26.44 3.15
CA GLU A 532 6.46 25.84 2.63
C GLU A 532 6.42 24.32 2.74
N ILE A 533 6.97 23.65 1.73
CA ILE A 533 7.19 22.21 1.76
C ILE A 533 8.57 21.97 2.35
N THR A 534 8.64 21.13 3.38
CA THR A 534 9.85 20.74 4.10
C THR A 534 9.93 19.23 4.22
N VAL A 535 10.90 18.75 4.99
CA VAL A 535 11.01 17.37 5.42
C VAL A 535 11.14 17.34 6.95
N SER A 536 10.35 16.51 7.62
CA SER A 536 10.29 16.44 9.09
C SER A 536 10.09 14.99 9.59
N PRO A 537 10.35 14.69 10.89
CA PRO A 537 10.06 13.38 11.45
C PRO A 537 8.57 13.03 11.29
N TYR A 538 8.27 11.76 10.99
CA TYR A 538 6.89 11.31 10.88
C TYR A 538 6.20 11.37 12.25
N ILE A 539 5.19 12.24 12.35
CA ILE A 539 4.33 12.40 13.53
C ILE A 539 2.87 12.03 13.23
N GLY A 540 2.59 11.59 11.99
CA GLY A 540 1.26 11.23 11.55
C GLY A 540 0.31 12.42 11.43
N ALA A 541 0.85 13.62 11.17
CA ALA A 541 0.06 14.81 10.88
C ALA A 541 -0.55 14.75 9.48
N PHE A 542 -1.70 15.40 9.25
CA PHE A 542 -2.34 15.42 7.93
C PHE A 542 -1.53 16.16 6.86
N THR A 543 -0.57 16.98 7.27
CA THR A 543 0.39 17.68 6.41
C THR A 543 1.43 16.74 5.80
N GLN A 544 1.59 15.55 6.37
CA GLN A 544 2.55 14.50 5.95
C GLN A 544 1.90 13.41 5.09
N VAL A 545 0.62 13.55 4.74
CA VAL A 545 -0.15 12.55 3.96
C VAL A 545 -0.38 13.06 2.54
N TRP A 546 0.08 12.28 1.57
CA TRP A 546 0.09 12.61 0.15
C TRP A 546 -0.61 11.54 -0.68
N PHE A 547 -1.30 11.92 -1.74
CA PHE A 547 -1.99 11.01 -2.65
C PHE A 547 -1.49 11.20 -4.08
N GLN A 548 -1.43 10.12 -4.86
CA GLN A 548 -1.24 10.19 -6.30
C GLN A 548 -2.60 10.14 -6.97
N THR A 549 -2.83 11.05 -7.90
CA THR A 549 -4.04 11.07 -8.72
C THR A 549 -3.66 11.19 -10.18
N LEU A 550 -4.56 10.73 -11.06
CA LEU A 550 -4.33 10.83 -12.50
C LEU A 550 -4.22 12.31 -12.95
N PRO A 551 -3.51 12.56 -14.07
CA PRO A 551 -3.23 13.90 -14.61
C PRO A 551 -4.43 14.82 -14.84
#